data_AF-A0A9X8G9I3-F1
#
_entry.id   AF-A0A9X8G9I3-F1
#
_cell.length_a   1.000
_cell.length_b   1.000
_cell.length_c   1.000
_cell.angle_alpha   90.00
_cell.angle_beta   90.00
_cell.angle_gamma   90.00
#
_symmetry.space_group_name_H-M   'P 1'
#
loop_
_entity.id
_entity.type
_entity.pdbx_description
1 polymer ?
#
loop_
_entity_poly.entity_id
_entity_poly.type
_entity_poly.pdbx_seq_one_letter_code
_entity_poly.pdbx_strand_id
1 'polypeptide(L)'
;MDELTIEAFEIEDKEDLIDEIMNKYGQEVLQLVYSYVNNKEVAEDLTQDIFVKCYKSLHTYKGNSNLKTWLWRIAINVRTI
;
A
#
# COMPACT_ATOMS: atom_id res chain seq x y z
N MET A 1 -14.77 3.64 -9.92
CA MET A 1 -13.52 2.87 -10.05
C MET A 1 -12.44 3.88 -10.39
N ASP A 2 -11.41 3.93 -9.57
CA ASP A 2 -10.15 4.64 -9.82
C ASP A 2 -9.41 3.97 -10.99
N GLU A 3 -8.78 4.77 -11.86
CA GLU A 3 -7.99 4.28 -13.01
C GLU A 3 -6.99 3.19 -12.62
N LEU A 4 -6.37 3.33 -11.44
CA LEU A 4 -5.40 2.35 -10.93
C LEU A 4 -6.02 0.99 -10.62
N THR A 5 -7.29 0.93 -10.22
CA THR A 5 -7.96 -0.37 -10.02
C THR A 5 -8.20 -1.07 -11.36
N ILE A 6 -8.34 -0.34 -12.45
CA ILE A 6 -8.51 -0.92 -13.79
C ILE A 6 -7.17 -1.46 -14.28
N GLU A 7 -6.11 -0.66 -14.20
CA GLU A 7 -4.74 -1.07 -14.55
C GLU A 7 -4.29 -2.28 -13.69
N ALA A 8 -4.56 -2.25 -12.39
CA ALA A 8 -4.19 -3.32 -11.48
C ALA A 8 -4.84 -4.68 -11.78
N PHE A 9 -6.04 -4.68 -12.36
CA PHE A 9 -6.71 -5.93 -12.76
C PHE A 9 -6.27 -6.42 -14.15
N GLU A 10 -5.64 -5.57 -14.96
CA GLU A 10 -5.01 -5.98 -16.23
C GLU A 10 -3.61 -6.57 -16.03
N ILE A 11 -2.95 -6.25 -14.91
CA ILE A 11 -1.66 -6.82 -14.55
C ILE A 11 -1.86 -8.24 -13.97
N GLU A 12 -1.43 -9.26 -14.73
CA GLU A 12 -1.48 -10.66 -14.29
C GLU A 12 -0.43 -10.98 -13.21
N ASP A 13 0.68 -10.25 -13.17
CA ASP A 13 1.76 -10.47 -12.21
C ASP A 13 1.61 -9.63 -10.93
N LYS A 14 1.66 -10.29 -9.78
CA LYS A 14 1.60 -9.62 -8.47
C LYS A 14 2.83 -8.75 -8.22
N GLU A 15 3.96 -9.06 -8.84
CA GLU A 15 5.21 -8.29 -8.73
C GLU A 15 5.07 -6.93 -9.42
N ASP A 16 4.60 -6.91 -10.67
CA ASP A 16 4.36 -5.66 -11.40
C ASP A 16 3.30 -4.79 -10.71
N LEU A 17 2.25 -5.42 -10.18
CA LEU A 17 1.19 -4.70 -9.48
C LEU A 17 1.69 -4.05 -8.18
N ILE A 18 2.50 -4.74 -7.37
CA ILE A 18 3.03 -4.13 -6.16
C ILE A 18 4.01 -3.00 -6.48
N ASP A 19 4.79 -3.14 -7.55
CA ASP A 19 5.72 -2.11 -8.01
C ASP A 19 4.99 -0.82 -8.43
N GLU A 20 3.87 -0.92 -9.16
CA GLU A 20 3.03 0.24 -9.45
C GLU A 20 2.47 0.89 -8.18
N ILE A 21 1.97 0.08 -7.26
CA ILE A 21 1.42 0.56 -5.99
C ILE A 21 2.50 1.30 -5.18
N MET A 22 3.71 0.74 -5.12
CA MET A 22 4.86 1.34 -4.44
C MET A 22 5.30 2.63 -5.12
N ASN A 23 5.40 2.66 -6.44
CA ASN A 23 5.76 3.86 -7.19
C ASN A 23 4.75 4.99 -7.01
N LYS A 24 3.46 4.67 -6.96
CA LYS A 24 2.39 5.68 -6.88
C LYS A 24 2.12 6.16 -5.45
N TYR A 25 2.12 5.26 -4.48
CA TYR A 25 1.72 5.57 -3.10
C TYR A 25 2.85 5.49 -2.07
N GLY A 26 4.05 5.04 -2.44
CA GLY A 26 5.18 4.91 -1.52
C GLY A 26 5.47 6.17 -0.72
N GLN A 27 5.53 7.32 -1.41
CA GLN A 27 5.77 8.61 -0.76
C GLN A 27 4.62 9.04 0.16
N GLU A 28 3.36 8.85 -0.27
CA GLU A 28 2.20 9.20 0.55
C GLU A 28 2.11 8.32 1.81
N VAL A 29 2.39 7.02 1.70
CA VAL A 29 2.42 6.11 2.85
C VAL A 29 3.54 6.48 3.80
N LEU A 30 4.75 6.77 3.29
CA LEU A 30 5.87 7.18 4.12
C LEU A 30 5.57 8.47 4.88
N GLN A 31 5.00 9.47 4.21
CA GLN A 31 4.60 10.73 4.85
C GLN A 31 3.53 10.52 5.92
N LEU A 32 2.55 9.65 5.64
CA LEU A 32 1.52 9.28 6.60
C LEU A 32 2.14 8.66 7.85
N VAL A 33 2.96 7.62 7.68
CA VAL A 33 3.61 6.93 8.81
C VAL A 33 4.52 7.88 9.58
N TYR A 34 5.32 8.68 8.87
CA TYR A 34 6.19 9.69 9.47
C TYR A 34 5.40 10.70 10.31
N SER A 35 4.19 11.09 9.88
CA SER A 35 3.35 12.02 10.64
C SER A 35 2.93 11.48 12.03
N TYR A 36 2.94 10.16 12.22
CA TYR A 36 2.61 9.53 13.49
C TYR A 36 3.84 9.24 14.35
N VAL A 37 4.92 8.71 13.77
CA VAL A 37 6.10 8.28 14.54
C VAL A 37 7.15 9.37 14.71
N ASN A 38 7.10 10.42 13.87
CA ASN A 38 8.04 11.55 13.84
C ASN A 38 9.53 11.15 13.88
N ASN A 39 9.83 9.98 13.31
CA ASN A 39 11.16 9.41 13.19
C ASN A 39 11.27 8.79 11.79
N LYS A 40 12.27 9.23 11.02
CA LYS A 40 12.43 8.83 9.63
C LYS A 40 12.77 7.34 9.48
N GLU A 41 13.73 6.83 10.25
CA GLU A 41 14.14 5.43 10.17
C GLU A 41 12.98 4.48 10.52
N VAL A 42 12.26 4.79 11.60
CA VAL A 42 11.08 4.02 12.00
C VAL A 42 9.98 4.10 10.94
N ALA A 43 9.78 5.26 10.32
CA ALA A 43 8.79 5.43 9.27
C ALA A 43 9.14 4.62 8.01
N GLU A 44 10.41 4.58 7.62
CA GLU A 44 10.88 3.80 6.48
C GLU A 44 10.69 2.29 6.72
N ASP A 45 11.07 1.79 7.90
CA ASP A 45 10.88 0.38 8.28
C ASP A 45 9.40 -0.02 8.28
N LEU A 46 8.54 0.80 8.91
CA LEU A 46 7.10 0.55 8.94
C LEU A 46 6.47 0.61 7.54
N THR A 47 6.94 1.53 6.69
CA THR A 47 6.46 1.64 5.30
C THR A 47 6.78 0.38 4.51
N GLN A 48 7.98 -0.18 4.67
CA GLN A 48 8.33 -1.45 4.05
C GLN A 48 7.44 -2.59 4.55
N ASP A 49 7.22 -2.69 5.86
CA ASP A 49 6.32 -3.68 6.46
C ASP A 49 4.88 -3.59 5.92
N ILE A 50 4.39 -2.37 5.68
CA ILE A 50 3.09 -2.11 5.06
C ILE A 50 3.04 -2.69 3.66
N PHE A 51 4.03 -2.41 2.81
CA PHE A 51 4.05 -2.93 1.43
C PHE A 51 4.23 -4.45 1.39
N VAL A 52 5.01 -5.04 2.29
CA VAL A 52 5.12 -6.50 2.42
C VAL A 52 3.77 -7.12 2.78
N LYS A 53 3.01 -6.52 3.71
CA LYS A 53 1.66 -7.00 4.03
C LYS A 53 0.66 -6.74 2.90
N CYS A 54 0.82 -5.64 2.18
CA CYS A 54 0.04 -5.33 0.98
C CYS A 54 0.21 -6.44 -0.07
N TYR A 55 1.46 -6.75 -0.44
CA TYR A 55 1.80 -7.84 -1.36
C TYR A 55 1.20 -9.18 -0.93
N LYS A 56 1.37 -9.55 0.35
CA LYS A 56 0.79 -10.78 0.90
C LYS A 56 -0.74 -10.80 0.83
N SER A 57 -1.39 -9.65 0.99
CA SER A 57 -2.86 -9.53 1.01
C SER A 57 -3.45 -9.24 -0.37
N LEU A 58 -2.64 -9.01 -1.39
CA LEU A 58 -3.06 -8.61 -2.74
C LEU A 58 -4.05 -9.60 -3.35
N HIS A 59 -3.87 -10.90 -3.10
CA HIS A 59 -4.80 -11.96 -3.51
C HIS A 59 -6.22 -11.85 -2.92
N THR A 60 -6.40 -11.08 -1.85
CA THR A 60 -7.71 -10.83 -1.21
C THR A 60 -8.40 -9.59 -1.76
N TYR A 61 -7.70 -8.76 -2.53
CA TYR A 61 -8.26 -7.58 -3.15
C TYR A 61 -9.19 -8.00 -4.29
N LYS A 62 -10.48 -7.74 -4.13
CA LYS A 62 -11.54 -8.13 -5.09
C LYS A 62 -12.03 -6.96 -5.95
N GLY A 63 -11.34 -5.81 -5.95
CA GLY A 63 -11.76 -4.62 -6.71
C GLY A 63 -13.05 -3.95 -6.20
N ASN A 64 -13.60 -4.40 -5.07
CA ASN A 64 -14.86 -3.88 -4.51
C ASN A 64 -14.71 -2.51 -3.82
N SER A 65 -13.48 -2.02 -3.65
CA SER A 65 -13.16 -0.76 -2.98
C SER A 65 -11.92 -0.17 -3.64
N ASN A 66 -11.81 1.15 -3.73
CA ASN A 66 -10.66 1.83 -4.33
C ASN A 66 -9.32 1.33 -3.75
N LEU A 67 -8.33 1.09 -4.61
CA LEU A 67 -7.03 0.51 -4.25
C LEU A 67 -6.32 1.35 -3.18
N LYS A 68 -6.40 2.68 -3.28
CA LYS A 68 -5.90 3.62 -2.26
C LYS A 68 -6.57 3.40 -0.91
N THR A 69 -7.88 3.22 -0.89
CA THR A 69 -8.64 3.00 0.36
C THR A 69 -8.25 1.66 1.00
N TRP A 70 -8.06 0.63 0.18
CA TRP A 70 -7.62 -0.68 0.65
C TRP A 70 -6.19 -0.64 1.20
N LEU A 71 -5.26 0.02 0.50
CA LEU A 71 -3.90 0.25 0.96
C LEU A 71 -3.87 1.02 2.28
N TRP A 72 -4.72 2.05 2.43
CA TRP A 72 -4.78 2.86 3.67
C TRP A 72 -5.26 2.01 4.84
N ARG A 73 -6.20 1.09 4.61
CA ARG A 73 -6.62 0.13 5.64
C ARG A 73 -5.48 -0.78 6.06
N ILE A 74 -4.64 -1.24 5.13
CA ILE A 74 -3.45 -2.04 5.47
C ILE A 74 -2.45 -1.20 6.26
N ALA A 75 -2.18 0.03 5.81
CA ALA A 75 -1.26 0.96 6.48
C ALA A 75 -1.66 1.22 7.93
N ILE A 76 -2.95 1.49 8.18
CA ILE A 76 -3.49 1.73 9.52
C ILE A 76 -3.51 0.43 10.36
N ASN A 77 -3.77 -0.71 9.72
CA ASN A 77 -3.78 -2.02 10.39
C ASN A 77 -2.38 -2.59 10.65
N VAL A 78 -1.31 -1.98 10.14
CA VAL A 78 0.06 -2.31 10.54
C VAL A 78 0.24 -1.86 11.98
N ARG A 79 -0.18 -2.78 12.85
CA ARG A 79 0.11 -2.86 14.28
C ARG A 79 -0.38 -1.71 15.17
N THR A 80 -1.30 -0.85 14.70
CA THR A 80 -1.73 0.35 15.42
C THR A 80 -0.55 1.31 15.57
N ILE A 81 -0.38 2.15 14.55
CA ILE A 81 0.42 3.37 14.63
C ILE A 81 -0.08 4.23 15.82
#